data_AF-A0A7X8BS28-F1
#
_entry.id   AF-A0A7X8BS28-F1
#
_cell.length_a   1.000
_cell.length_b   1.000
_cell.length_c   1.000
_cell.angle_alpha   90.00
_cell.angle_beta   90.00
_cell.angle_gamma   90.00
#
_symmetry.space_group_name_H-M   'P 1'
#
loop_
_entity.id
_entity.type
_entity.pdbx_description
1 polymer ?
#
loop_
_entity_poly.entity_id
_entity_poly.type
_entity_poly.pdbx_seq_one_letter_code
_entity_poly.pdbx_strand_id
1 'polypeptide(L)'
;MSGELTKLKITAYSDEKFSEQVADGEFKTLLNPETYLLNYKVELNQTQAAGTSASAPRYNKSLPEDLSLDFLFDRTGVITDYNPSGEGGSNTFKDEGRGVNDDVDHFKKVVFDYNGEKHK
;
A
#
# COMPACT_ATOMS: atom_id res chain seq x y z
N MET A 1 27.85 3.10 0.71
CA MET A 1 26.42 3.13 1.10
C MET A 1 26.27 2.14 2.23
N SER A 2 25.92 2.59 3.45
CA SER A 2 25.56 1.69 4.54
C SER A 2 24.19 1.07 4.23
N GLY A 3 24.04 -0.24 4.44
CA GLY A 3 22.75 -0.90 4.31
C GLY A 3 21.89 -0.59 5.54
N GLU A 4 20.90 0.26 5.39
CA GLU A 4 19.93 0.59 6.43
C GLU A 4 18.57 -0.02 6.07
N LEU A 5 17.94 -0.68 7.05
CA LEU A 5 16.61 -1.26 6.87
C LEU A 5 15.56 -0.14 6.89
N THR A 6 15.07 0.25 5.73
CA THR A 6 13.93 1.17 5.63
C THR A 6 12.62 0.36 5.60
N LYS A 7 11.69 0.69 6.50
CA LYS A 7 10.37 0.05 6.57
C LYS A 7 9.41 0.63 5.53
N LEU A 8 8.52 -0.20 4.99
CA LEU A 8 7.43 0.26 4.13
C LEU A 8 6.49 1.16 4.92
N LYS A 9 6.16 2.31 4.33
CA LYS A 9 5.32 3.35 4.89
C LYS A 9 4.20 3.72 3.92
N ILE A 10 2.98 3.76 4.42
CA ILE A 10 1.79 4.19 3.69
C ILE A 10 1.37 5.53 4.29
N THR A 11 1.13 6.51 3.42
CA THR A 11 0.71 7.85 3.82
C THR A 11 -0.53 8.24 3.04
N ALA A 12 -1.61 8.51 3.76
CA ALA A 12 -2.86 9.00 3.23
C ALA A 12 -2.81 10.52 3.06
N TYR A 13 -3.28 10.98 1.91
CA TYR A 13 -3.42 12.38 1.58
C TYR A 13 -4.88 12.70 1.34
N SER A 14 -5.29 13.91 1.72
CA SER A 14 -6.66 14.37 1.52
C SER A 14 -6.91 14.67 0.03
N ASP A 15 -5.86 15.04 -0.72
CA ASP A 15 -5.95 15.53 -2.09
C ASP A 15 -5.13 14.69 -3.08
N GLU A 16 -5.57 14.72 -4.35
CA GLU A 16 -4.93 14.02 -5.47
C GLU A 16 -3.51 14.50 -5.80
N LYS A 17 -3.10 15.68 -5.30
CA LYS A 17 -1.75 16.23 -5.51
C LYS A 17 -0.79 15.87 -4.38
N PHE A 18 -1.25 15.11 -3.38
CA PHE A 18 -0.46 14.69 -2.23
C PHE A 18 0.13 15.89 -1.46
N SER A 19 -0.65 16.95 -1.30
CA SER A 19 -0.20 18.20 -0.66
C SER A 19 -0.61 18.31 0.80
N GLU A 20 -1.74 17.72 1.18
CA GLU A 20 -2.29 17.75 2.53
C GLU A 20 -2.36 16.31 3.09
N GLN A 21 -1.41 15.98 3.96
CA GLN A 21 -1.40 14.69 4.65
C GLN A 21 -2.55 14.63 5.66
N VAL A 22 -3.27 13.50 5.68
CA VAL A 22 -4.33 13.28 6.66
C VAL A 22 -3.73 13.12 8.05
N ALA A 23 -4.33 13.76 9.07
CA ALA A 23 -3.93 13.57 10.46
C ALA A 23 -4.08 12.10 10.87
N ASP A 24 -3.05 11.52 11.49
CA ASP A 24 -2.93 10.08 11.75
C ASP A 24 -3.04 9.19 10.49
N GLY A 25 -2.87 9.75 9.30
CA GLY A 25 -2.92 9.04 8.02
C GLY A 25 -1.65 8.28 7.68
N GLU A 26 -0.77 7.98 8.64
CA GLU A 26 0.47 7.24 8.41
C GLU A 26 0.39 5.84 9.02
N PHE A 27 0.76 4.85 8.22
CA PHE A 27 0.95 3.48 8.66
C PHE A 27 2.36 3.00 8.30
N LYS A 28 3.11 2.52 9.28
CA LYS A 28 4.41 1.87 9.09
C LYS A 28 4.27 0.38 9.36
N THR A 29 4.84 -0.41 8.47
CA THR A 29 4.82 -1.87 8.60
C THR A 29 5.72 -2.35 9.74
N LEU A 30 5.26 -3.37 10.46
CA LEU A 30 6.09 -4.08 11.44
C LEU A 30 7.23 -4.83 10.73
N LEU A 31 6.89 -5.56 9.67
CA LEU A 31 7.82 -6.21 8.76
C LEU A 31 7.54 -5.76 7.34
N ASN A 32 8.61 -5.56 6.57
CA ASN A 32 8.47 -5.34 5.14
C ASN A 32 7.82 -6.57 4.50
N PRO A 33 6.91 -6.37 3.53
CA PRO A 33 6.43 -7.47 2.71
C PRO A 33 7.62 -8.22 2.10
N GLU A 34 7.55 -9.55 2.10
CA GLU A 34 8.59 -10.39 1.49
C GLU A 34 8.61 -10.18 -0.04
N THR A 35 7.43 -9.99 -0.62
CA THR A 35 7.24 -9.75 -2.05
C THR A 35 6.19 -8.67 -2.29
N TYR A 36 6.22 -8.08 -3.48
CA TYR A 36 5.16 -7.23 -4.00
C TYR A 36 4.88 -7.60 -5.46
N LEU A 37 3.64 -7.42 -5.90
CA LEU A 37 3.25 -7.61 -7.30
C LEU A 37 2.65 -6.32 -7.85
N LEU A 38 3.18 -5.86 -8.99
CA LEU A 38 2.70 -4.68 -9.70
C LEU A 38 2.26 -5.07 -11.12
N ASN A 39 0.96 -5.02 -11.38
CA ASN A 39 0.37 -5.46 -12.64
C ASN A 39 0.08 -4.27 -13.56
N TYR A 40 0.52 -4.38 -14.81
CA TYR A 40 0.28 -3.42 -15.88
C TYR A 40 -0.59 -4.04 -16.96
N LYS A 41 -1.72 -3.42 -17.29
CA LYS A 41 -2.65 -3.95 -18.30
C LYS A 41 -2.95 -2.91 -19.38
N VAL A 42 -2.78 -3.33 -20.64
CA VAL A 42 -3.09 -2.52 -21.82
C VAL A 42 -4.24 -3.17 -22.58
N GLU A 43 -5.28 -2.39 -22.88
CA GLU A 43 -6.38 -2.80 -23.73
C GLU A 43 -6.09 -2.39 -25.18
N LEU A 44 -6.34 -3.33 -26.11
CA LEU A 44 -6.18 -3.13 -27.55
C LEU A 44 -7.53 -3.32 -28.26
N ASN A 45 -7.82 -2.45 -29.22
CA ASN A 45 -8.99 -2.56 -30.09
C ASN A 45 -8.76 -3.66 -31.13
N GLN A 46 -9.65 -4.65 -31.16
CA GLN A 46 -9.60 -5.80 -32.07
C GLN A 46 -10.55 -5.69 -33.26
N THR A 47 -11.24 -4.55 -33.43
CA THR A 47 -12.25 -4.39 -34.48
C THR A 47 -11.64 -4.46 -35.88
N GLN A 48 -12.15 -5.40 -36.69
CA GLN A 48 -11.76 -5.65 -38.08
C GLN A 48 -12.95 -5.31 -39.00
N ALA A 49 -12.71 -4.53 -40.05
CA ALA A 49 -13.70 -4.32 -41.10
C ALA A 49 -13.76 -5.55 -42.03
N ALA A 50 -14.97 -5.95 -42.44
CA ALA A 50 -15.18 -7.09 -43.35
C ALA A 50 -14.39 -6.89 -44.67
N GLY A 51 -13.63 -7.91 -45.08
CA GLY A 51 -12.85 -7.88 -46.33
C GLY A 51 -11.37 -7.47 -46.22
N THR A 52 -10.82 -7.34 -44.99
CA THR A 52 -9.39 -7.03 -44.78
C THR A 52 -8.64 -8.24 -44.23
N SER A 53 -7.44 -8.55 -44.74
CA SER A 53 -6.73 -9.81 -44.41
C SER A 53 -5.86 -9.75 -43.15
N ALA A 54 -5.65 -8.56 -42.58
CA ALA A 54 -4.99 -8.38 -41.28
C ALA A 54 -5.26 -6.97 -40.75
N SER A 55 -5.70 -6.87 -39.49
CA SER A 55 -5.73 -5.61 -38.75
C SER A 55 -4.73 -5.73 -37.59
N ALA A 56 -3.68 -4.91 -37.58
CA ALA A 56 -2.84 -4.78 -36.39
C ALA A 56 -3.70 -4.18 -35.27
N PRO A 57 -3.80 -4.81 -34.09
CA PRO A 57 -4.59 -4.27 -32.98
C PRO A 57 -4.13 -2.86 -32.64
N ARG A 58 -5.08 -1.92 -32.56
CA ARG A 58 -4.77 -0.53 -32.22
C ARG A 58 -4.82 -0.36 -30.71
N TYR A 59 -3.85 0.37 -30.14
CA TYR A 59 -3.90 0.76 -28.73
C TYR A 59 -5.24 1.43 -28.40
N ASN A 60 -5.86 1.02 -27.28
CA ASN A 60 -7.07 1.63 -26.75
C ASN A 60 -6.72 2.49 -25.52
N LYS A 61 -6.31 1.83 -24.44
CA LYS A 61 -5.96 2.49 -23.17
C LYS A 61 -5.07 1.59 -22.30
N SER A 62 -4.28 2.21 -21.44
CA SER A 62 -3.64 1.55 -20.30
C SER A 62 -4.57 1.68 -19.09
N LEU A 63 -4.83 0.57 -18.41
CA LEU A 63 -5.58 0.56 -17.16
C LEU A 63 -4.68 1.03 -16.01
N PRO A 64 -5.29 1.50 -14.90
CA PRO A 64 -4.55 1.75 -13.67
C PRO A 64 -3.73 0.53 -13.24
N GLU A 65 -2.62 0.80 -12.58
CA GLU A 65 -1.70 -0.23 -12.07
C GLU A 65 -2.28 -0.85 -10.80
N ASP A 66 -2.20 -2.18 -10.68
CA ASP A 66 -2.64 -2.89 -9.49
C ASP A 66 -1.42 -3.30 -8.65
N LEU A 67 -1.28 -2.74 -7.44
CA LEU A 67 -0.26 -3.10 -6.46
C LEU A 67 -0.83 -4.07 -5.43
N SER A 68 -0.22 -5.25 -5.28
CA SER A 68 -0.56 -6.24 -4.25
C SER A 68 0.59 -6.38 -3.25
N LEU A 69 0.26 -6.32 -1.96
CA LEU A 69 1.17 -6.40 -0.82
C LEU A 69 0.55 -7.31 0.25
N ASP A 70 1.40 -8.12 0.90
CA ASP A 70 1.02 -8.96 2.03
C ASP A 70 1.65 -8.43 3.33
N PHE A 71 0.82 -8.23 4.36
CA PHE A 71 1.24 -7.68 5.65
C PHE A 71 1.08 -8.70 6.77
N LEU A 72 2.06 -8.74 7.68
CA LEU A 72 1.99 -9.50 8.93
C LEU A 72 1.83 -8.55 10.12
N PHE A 73 0.79 -8.80 10.93
CA PHE A 73 0.57 -8.13 12.20
C PHE A 73 0.88 -9.10 13.33
N ASP A 74 1.66 -8.65 14.32
CA ASP A 74 2.04 -9.45 15.48
C ASP A 74 2.00 -8.62 16.76
N ARG A 75 1.44 -9.20 17.81
CA ARG A 75 1.41 -8.68 19.18
C ARG A 75 1.81 -9.74 20.21
N THR A 76 2.35 -10.88 19.77
CA THR A 76 2.84 -11.94 20.66
C THR A 76 4.10 -11.53 21.44
N GLY A 77 4.79 -10.48 20.97
CA GLY A 77 6.05 -10.01 21.55
C GLY A 77 7.27 -10.81 21.11
N VAL A 78 7.13 -11.69 20.12
CA VAL A 78 8.25 -12.40 19.49
C VAL A 78 8.97 -11.49 18.51
N ILE A 79 8.24 -10.67 17.76
CA ILE A 79 8.82 -9.70 16.84
C ILE A 79 9.15 -8.40 17.60
N THR A 80 10.43 -8.04 17.61
CA THR A 80 10.92 -6.76 18.13
C THR A 80 11.19 -5.82 16.97
N ASP A 81 10.69 -4.59 17.04
CA ASP A 81 11.06 -3.57 16.06
C ASP A 81 12.43 -3.01 16.42
N TYR A 82 13.44 -3.60 15.79
CA TYR A 82 14.81 -3.18 15.94
C TYR A 82 15.02 -1.87 15.16
N ASN A 83 15.02 -0.75 15.90
CA ASN A 83 15.44 0.53 15.35
C ASN A 83 16.99 0.64 15.45
N PRO A 84 17.74 0.51 14.34
CA PRO A 84 19.20 0.57 14.37
C PRO A 84 19.75 1.97 14.70
N SER A 85 18.91 3.01 14.67
CA SER A 85 19.32 4.41 14.92
C SER A 85 19.48 4.77 16.40
N GLY A 86 19.13 3.89 17.34
CA GLY A 86 19.39 4.08 18.78
C GLY A 86 18.59 5.20 19.47
N GLU A 87 17.81 5.99 18.72
CA GLU A 87 16.88 6.98 19.26
C GLU A 87 15.49 6.37 19.38
N GLY A 88 15.14 5.94 20.59
CA GLY A 88 13.89 5.22 20.89
C GLY A 88 14.16 3.73 20.98
N GLY A 89 14.09 3.19 22.20
CA GLY A 89 14.42 1.80 22.51
C GLY A 89 13.66 0.78 21.66
N SER A 90 14.17 -0.45 21.61
CA SER A 90 13.50 -1.60 20.98
C SER A 90 12.06 -1.70 21.48
N ASN A 91 11.10 -1.32 20.63
CA ASN A 91 9.69 -1.41 20.96
C ASN A 91 9.31 -2.88 20.79
N THR A 92 9.14 -3.58 21.91
CA THR A 92 8.51 -4.89 21.89
C THR A 92 7.01 -4.67 21.89
N PHE A 93 6.37 -4.93 20.75
CA PHE A 93 4.92 -4.82 20.64
C PHE A 93 4.27 -6.03 21.31
N LYS A 94 4.14 -5.96 22.63
CA LYS A 94 3.39 -6.95 23.42
C LYS A 94 1.94 -6.52 23.52
N ASP A 95 1.05 -7.50 23.45
CA ASP A 95 -0.37 -7.29 23.69
C ASP A 95 -0.63 -6.84 25.14
N GLU A 96 -1.39 -5.76 25.31
CA GLU A 96 -1.91 -5.27 26.59
C GLU A 96 -3.40 -5.63 26.80
N GLY A 97 -3.94 -6.54 25.97
CA GLY A 97 -5.30 -7.08 26.07
C GLY A 97 -6.22 -6.75 24.89
N ARG A 98 -5.69 -6.18 23.79
CA ARG A 98 -6.46 -5.80 22.59
C ARG A 98 -6.06 -6.57 21.33
N GLY A 99 -4.99 -7.35 21.39
CA GLY A 99 -4.44 -8.11 20.27
C GLY A 99 -3.99 -7.20 19.12
N VAL A 100 -4.02 -7.75 17.90
CA VAL A 100 -3.67 -7.03 16.66
C VAL A 100 -4.82 -6.17 16.12
N ASN A 101 -5.97 -6.13 16.79
CA ASN A 101 -7.18 -5.49 16.26
C ASN A 101 -6.97 -3.99 16.03
N ASP A 102 -6.35 -3.29 16.99
CA ASP A 102 -6.07 -1.86 16.85
C ASP A 102 -5.17 -1.55 15.64
N ASP A 103 -4.18 -2.42 15.36
CA ASP A 103 -3.27 -2.24 14.22
C ASP A 103 -3.99 -2.43 12.89
N VAL A 104 -4.83 -3.44 12.82
CA VAL A 104 -5.64 -3.75 11.64
C VAL A 104 -6.67 -2.64 11.40
N ASP A 105 -7.30 -2.13 12.46
CA ASP A 105 -8.28 -1.05 12.37
C ASP A 105 -7.62 0.28 11.98
N HIS A 106 -6.44 0.57 12.52
CA HIS A 106 -5.63 1.72 12.11
C HIS A 106 -5.21 1.61 10.63
N PHE A 107 -4.70 0.45 10.21
CA PHE A 107 -4.36 0.20 8.81
C PHE A 107 -5.57 0.40 7.88
N LYS A 108 -6.73 -0.18 8.24
CA LYS A 108 -7.97 -0.02 7.47
C LYS A 108 -8.40 1.43 7.41
N LYS A 109 -8.29 2.18 8.50
CA LYS A 109 -8.58 3.60 8.51
C LYS A 109 -7.66 4.32 7.52
N VAL A 110 -6.35 4.14 7.60
CA VAL A 110 -5.41 4.81 6.67
C VAL A 110 -5.69 4.47 5.20
N VAL A 111 -6.05 3.24 4.88
CA VAL A 111 -6.19 2.77 3.48
C VAL A 111 -7.61 2.95 2.92
N PHE A 112 -8.64 2.84 3.75
CA PHE A 112 -10.03 2.79 3.31
C PHE A 112 -10.91 3.91 3.89
N ASP A 113 -10.36 4.87 4.65
CA ASP A 113 -11.21 5.94 5.20
C ASP A 113 -11.95 6.65 4.07
N TYR A 114 -13.28 6.66 4.20
CA TYR A 114 -14.16 7.26 3.22
C TYR A 114 -14.41 8.71 3.61
N ASN A 115 -13.68 9.64 2.97
CA ASN A 115 -13.93 11.07 3.17
C ASN A 115 -15.16 11.52 2.35
N GLY A 116 -16.33 11.51 3.00
CA GLY A 116 -17.60 11.89 2.37
C GLY A 116 -17.74 13.35 1.94
N GLU A 117 -16.84 14.27 2.35
CA GLU A 117 -16.87 15.64 1.88
C GLU A 117 -16.31 15.81 0.45
N LYS A 118 -15.41 14.91 0.03
CA LYS A 118 -14.78 14.94 -1.30
C LYS A 118 -15.49 14.06 -2.34
N HIS A 119 -16.48 13.27 -1.92
CA HIS A 119 -17.34 12.48 -2.80
C HIS A 119 -18.80 13.00 -2.75
N LYS A 120 -19.05 14.08 -3.51
CA LYS A 120 -20.39 14.52 -3.92
C LYS A 120 -20.58 14.31 -5.41
#